data_AF-A0A4Y8APA1-F1
#
_entry.id   AF-A0A4Y8APA1-F1
#
_cell.length_a   1.000
_cell.length_b   1.000
_cell.length_c   1.000
_cell.angle_alpha   90.00
_cell.angle_beta   90.00
_cell.angle_gamma   90.00
#
_symmetry.space_group_name_H-M   'P 1'
#
loop_
_entity.id
_entity.type
_entity.pdbx_description
1 polymer ?
#
loop_
_entity_poly.entity_id
_entity_poly.type
_entity_poly.pdbx_seq_one_letter_code
_entity_poly.pdbx_strand_id
1 'polypeptide(L)' 'MNQYKKATFLHLTLRFGAAFLVLFSIVKIGLKILRSGSFNQMITDYFGPETWYRFVGQLLLASLFYGLFMAGYYKFIKK' A
#
# COMPACT_ATOMS: atom_id res chain seq x y z
N MET A 1 -20.23 -17.76 -10.47
CA MET A 1 -19.97 -17.91 -9.01
C MET A 1 -18.88 -16.94 -8.61
N ASN A 2 -19.14 -16.06 -7.63
CA ASN A 2 -18.24 -14.95 -7.28
C ASN A 2 -16.90 -15.46 -6.71
N GLN A 3 -15.82 -15.38 -7.49
CA GLN A 3 -14.48 -15.89 -7.15
C GLN A 3 -13.94 -15.37 -5.80
N TYR A 4 -14.37 -14.18 -5.39
CA TYR A 4 -13.97 -13.55 -4.14
C TYR A 4 -14.65 -14.18 -2.91
N LYS A 5 -15.81 -14.85 -3.05
CA LYS A 5 -16.48 -15.52 -1.91
C LYS A 5 -15.83 -16.85 -1.52
N LYS A 6 -15.12 -17.50 -2.46
CA LYS A 6 -14.41 -18.76 -2.20
C LYS A 6 -13.02 -18.55 -1.58
N ALA A 7 -12.41 -17.38 -1.80
CA ALA A 7 -11.09 -17.08 -1.26
C ALA A 7 -11.15 -16.79 0.25
N THR A 8 -10.10 -17.17 0.98
CA THR A 8 -9.98 -16.83 2.40
C THR A 8 -9.83 -15.32 2.57
N PHE A 9 -10.29 -14.80 3.72
CA PHE A 9 -10.23 -13.37 4.02
C PHE A 9 -8.77 -12.88 3.99
N LEU A 10 -7.85 -13.64 4.57
CA LEU A 10 -6.41 -13.34 4.54
C LEU A 10 -5.84 -13.29 3.12
N HIS A 11 -6.25 -14.21 2.24
CA HIS A 11 -5.80 -14.19 0.85
C HIS A 11 -6.28 -12.93 0.10
N LEU A 12 -7.53 -12.50 0.34
CA LEU A 12 -8.06 -11.24 -0.21
C LEU A 12 -7.31 -10.02 0.34
N THR A 13 -7.09 -9.99 1.66
CA THR A 13 -6.35 -8.91 2.34
C THR A 13 -4.96 -8.76 1.77
N LEU A 14 -4.23 -9.87 1.62
CA LEU A 14 -2.89 -9.87 1.04
C LEU A 14 -2.92 -9.43 -0.42
N ARG A 15 -3.88 -9.91 -1.21
CA ARG A 15 -3.98 -9.54 -2.64
C ARG A 15 -4.26 -8.05 -2.83
N PHE A 16 -5.25 -7.51 -2.13
CA PHE A 16 -5.59 -6.09 -2.23
C PHE A 16 -4.53 -5.20 -1.58
N GLY A 17 -3.99 -5.62 -0.43
CA GLY A 17 -2.92 -4.93 0.26
C GLY A 17 -1.64 -4.86 -0.57
N ALA A 18 -1.21 -5.97 -1.18
CA ALA A 18 -0.02 -6.00 -2.03
C ALA A 18 -0.17 -5.13 -3.28
N ALA A 19 -1.33 -5.18 -3.95
CA ALA A 19 -1.61 -4.32 -5.10
C ALA A 19 -1.57 -2.83 -4.70
N PHE A 20 -2.18 -2.50 -3.56
CA PHE A 20 -2.17 -1.14 -3.04
C PHE A 20 -0.77 -0.69 -2.62
N LEU A 21 0.05 -1.57 -2.03
CA LEU A 21 1.42 -1.28 -1.64
C LEU A 21 2.25 -0.80 -2.83
N VAL A 22 2.16 -1.53 -3.94
CA VAL A 22 2.87 -1.18 -5.18
C VAL A 22 2.37 0.16 -5.72
N LEU A 23 1.05 0.34 -5.85
CA LEU A 23 0.47 1.58 -6.37
C LEU A 23 0.82 2.79 -5.49
N PHE A 24 0.63 2.66 -4.18
CA PHE A 24 0.84 3.72 -3.21
C PHE A 24 2.31 4.09 -3.08
N SER A 25 3.23 3.12 -3.18
CA SER A 25 4.67 3.41 -3.19
C SER A 25 5.10 4.23 -4.41
N ILE A 26 4.65 3.85 -5.61
CA ILE A 26 4.92 4.60 -6.85
C ILE A 26 4.38 6.03 -6.75
N VAL A 27 3.11 6.18 -6.35
CA VAL A 27 2.48 7.50 -6.22
C VAL A 27 3.20 8.37 -5.20
N LYS A 28 3.57 7.81 -4.04
CA LYS A 28 4.24 8.56 -2.97
C LYS A 28 5.63 9.02 -3.39
N ILE A 29 6.42 8.16 -4.04
CA ILE A 29 7.74 8.50 -4.59
C ILE A 29 7.60 9.58 -5.68
N GLY A 30 6.69 9.37 -6.64
CA GLY A 30 6.44 10.32 -7.72
C GLY A 30 6.02 11.70 -7.22
N LEU A 31 5.07 11.77 -6.28
CA LEU A 31 4.64 13.04 -5.66
C LEU A 31 5.79 13.74 -4.94
N LYS A 32 6.68 12.99 -4.29
CA LYS A 32 7.83 13.59 -3.60
C LYS A 32 8.79 14.22 -4.59
N ILE A 33 9.13 13.52 -5.68
CA ILE A 33 9.99 14.04 -6.75
C ILE A 33 9.38 15.29 -7.38
N LEU A 34 8.08 15.28 -7.69
CA LEU A 34 7.39 16.43 -8.28
C LEU A 34 7.38 17.65 -7.36
N ARG A 35 7.27 17.43 -6.04
CA ARG A 35 7.25 18.52 -5.04
C ARG A 35 8.63 19.07 -4.71
N SER A 36 9.65 18.22 -4.62
CA SER A 36 11.02 18.66 -4.31
C SER A 36 11.80 19.10 -5.55
N GLY A 37 11.41 18.66 -6.75
CA GLY A 37 12.18 18.82 -7.97
C GLY A 37 13.52 18.06 -7.96
N SER A 38 13.75 17.19 -6.97
CA SER A 38 15.05 16.54 -6.74
C SER A 38 14.92 15.07 -6.36
N PHE A 39 15.53 14.21 -7.17
CA PHE A 39 15.68 12.78 -6.90
C PHE A 39 16.56 12.52 -5.68
N ASN A 40 17.66 13.24 -5.52
CA ASN A 40 18.56 13.09 -4.38
C ASN A 40 17.83 13.36 -3.06
N GLN A 41 17.01 14.41 -3.03
CA GLN A 41 16.23 14.75 -1.85
C GLN A 41 15.17 13.69 -1.53
N MET A 42 14.55 13.08 -2.54
CA MET A 42 13.64 11.95 -2.34
C MET A 42 14.36 10.74 -1.71
N ILE A 43 15.57 10.43 -2.19
CA ILE A 43 16.38 9.33 -1.62
C ILE A 43 16.72 9.62 -0.15
N THR A 44 17.20 10.81 0.17
CA THR A 44 17.51 11.17 1.57
C THR A 44 16.27 11.11 2.47
N ASP A 45 15.13 11.60 1.99
CA ASP A 45 13.92 11.72 2.80
C ASP A 45 13.21 10.37 3.03
N TYR A 46 13.31 9.42 2.10
CA TYR A 46 12.60 8.14 2.18
C TYR A 46 13.50 6.91 2.35
N PHE A 47 14.71 6.95 1.82
CA PHE A 47 15.66 5.84 1.82
C PHE A 47 16.90 6.14 2.68
N GLY A 48 16.86 7.21 3.47
CA GLY A 48 17.90 7.52 4.45
C GLY A 48 17.91 6.53 5.63
N PRO A 49 19.04 6.38 6.34
CA PRO A 49 19.18 5.41 7.44
C PRO A 49 18.11 5.58 8.52
N GLU A 50 17.78 6.83 8.85
CA GLU A 50 16.84 7.20 9.91
C GLU A 50 15.39 7.36 9.43
N THR A 51 15.15 7.31 8.12
CA THR A 51 13.83 7.59 7.51
C THR A 51 13.24 6.38 6.81
N TRP A 52 14.06 5.42 6.39
CA TRP A 52 13.67 4.20 5.71
C TRP A 52 12.58 3.42 6.47
N TYR A 53 12.78 3.16 7.76
CA TYR A 53 11.81 2.40 8.55
C TYR A 53 10.46 3.12 8.65
N ARG A 54 10.46 4.47 8.69
CA ARG A 54 9.22 5.26 8.71
C ARG A 54 8.50 5.17 7.37
N PHE A 55 9.26 5.26 6.27
CA PHE A 55 8.71 5.14 4.92
C PHE A 55 8.06 3.78 4.71
N VAL A 56 8.80 2.69 4.99
CA VAL A 56 8.30 1.32 4.87
C VAL A 56 7.13 1.06 5.82
N GLY A 57 7.24 1.50 7.09
CA GLY A 57 6.17 1.34 8.07
C GLY A 57 4.86 2.01 7.65
N GLN A 58 4.94 3.24 7.12
CA GLN A 58 3.77 3.94 6.59
C GLN A 58 3.16 3.21 5.38
N LEU A 59 3.99 2.67 4.48
CA LEU A 59 3.50 1.89 3.34
C LEU A 59 2.80 0.61 3.78
N LEU A 60 3.42 -0.15 4.69
CA LEU A 60 2.88 -1.41 5.19
C LEU A 60 1.58 -1.19 5.96
N LEU A 61 1.51 -0.19 6.84
CA LEU A 61 0.30 0.13 7.59
C LEU A 61 -0.84 0.55 6.66
N ALA A 62 -0.59 1.47 5.73
CA ALA A 62 -1.62 1.93 4.79
C ALA A 62 -2.14 0.76 3.92
N SER A 63 -1.23 -0.10 3.46
CA SER A 63 -1.56 -1.26 2.65
C SER A 63 -2.33 -2.33 3.41
N LEU A 64 -1.98 -2.54 4.69
CA LEU A 64 -2.68 -3.47 5.56
C LEU A 64 -4.12 -2.99 5.81
N PHE A 65 -4.31 -1.71 6.18
CA PHE A 65 -5.64 -1.15 6.39
C PHE A 65 -6.49 -1.20 5.13
N TYR A 66 -5.92 -0.83 3.98
CA TYR A 66 -6.62 -0.91 2.71
C TYR A 66 -6.99 -2.35 2.35
N GLY A 67 -6.06 -3.28 2.51
CA GLY A 67 -6.29 -4.71 2.27
C GLY A 67 -7.40 -5.28 3.14
N LEU A 68 -7.39 -4.96 4.44
CA LEU A 68 -8.42 -5.40 5.39
C LEU A 68 -9.80 -4.81 5.03
N PHE A 69 -9.84 -3.52 4.69
CA PHE A 69 -11.08 -2.85 4.31
C PHE A 69 -11.67 -3.45 3.03
N MET A 70 -10.84 -3.66 2.00
CA MET A 70 -11.28 -4.26 0.75
C MET A 70 -11.69 -5.72 0.92
N ALA A 71 -10.93 -6.52 1.66
CA ALA A 71 -11.30 -7.90 1.95
C ALA A 71 -12.63 -7.95 2.71
N GLY A 72 -12.86 -7.03 3.66
CA GLY A 72 -14.12 -6.90 4.37
C GLY A 72 -15.28 -6.54 3.46
N TYR A 73 -15.09 -5.52 2.61
CA TYR A 73 -16.09 -5.09 1.64
C TYR A 73 -16.48 -6.22 0.68
N TYR A 74 -15.50 -6.89 0.07
CA TYR A 74 -15.76 -7.96 -0.91
C TYR A 74 -16.35 -9.23 -0.29
N LYS A 75 -16.08 -9.49 0.99
CA LYS A 75 -16.56 -10.70 1.67
C LYS A 75 -17.91 -10.49 2.36
N PHE A 76 -18.13 -9.34 2.99
CA PHE A 76 -19.30 -9.12 3.85
C PHE A 76 -20.36 -8.19 3.23
N ILE A 77 -19.95 -7.23 2.39
CA ILE A 77 -20.86 -6.18 1.89
C ILE A 77 -21.28 -6.47 0.45
N LYS A 78 -20.31 -6.82 -0.41
CA LYS A 78 -20.55 -7.08 -1.84
C LYS A 78 -21.22 -8.46 -2.01
N LYS A 79 -22.54 -8.46 -2.27
CA LYS A 79 -23.34 -9.65 -2.54
C LYS A 79 -22.94 -10.32 -3.86
#